data_AF-A0A1Q8JXZ9-F1
#
_entry.id   AF-A0A1Q8JXZ9-F1
#
_cell.length_a   1.000
_cell.length_b   1.000
_cell.length_c   1.000
_cell.angle_alpha   90.00
_cell.angle_beta   90.00
_cell.angle_gamma   90.00
#
_symmetry.space_group_name_H-M   'P 1'
#
loop_
_entity.id
_entity.type
_entity.pdbx_description
1 polymer ?
#
loop_
_entity_poly.entity_id
_entity_poly.type
_entity_poly.pdbx_seq_one_letter_code
_entity_poly.pdbx_strand_id
1 'polypeptide(L)'
;MTDTAVRCGYSRCRAELAPPGPQGGRPRSFCRDTRWEGGRTCAQMARAERDALGTLGLDTGSGAFALDADRLREHVATVAGPVAELSAALAAVGERLDEVERDALVATEAARTKAAEADAARQDAEAARDTAVVRAREADKDAAEARRERTEAVTRAEESARAAIEATEALGAARQQAAAAEDARDRALDGHRRADERAVTADRDREAAVLAARTAEHERDTAHREIAQTTRARDQATDDLATLRAAHEQLRTERDRLAETTAEQRSRLTAQQEVLDDARATAEQLRDQYASATATAERAREEHRSLATQLDQARRERDDQAAELAQLRAATTDVADGDTPRRMHPEDLAALTAAMRGQP
;
A
#
# COMPACT_ATOMS: atom_id res chain seq x y z
N MET A 1 12.26 -25.82 -177.63
CA MET A 1 11.73 -26.43 -178.87
C MET A 1 10.37 -27.02 -178.55
N THR A 2 9.32 -26.19 -178.64
CA THR A 2 7.93 -26.65 -178.60
C THR A 2 7.57 -27.07 -180.02
N ASP A 3 7.76 -28.36 -180.31
CA ASP A 3 7.26 -28.98 -181.54
C ASP A 3 5.73 -29.05 -181.41
N THR A 4 5.07 -27.95 -181.80
CA THR A 4 3.62 -27.81 -181.64
C THR A 4 2.96 -28.66 -182.72
N ALA A 5 2.78 -29.96 -182.42
CA ALA A 5 2.09 -30.89 -183.30
C ALA A 5 0.72 -30.31 -183.69
N VAL A 6 0.56 -29.96 -184.96
CA VAL A 6 -0.68 -29.34 -185.47
C VAL A 6 -1.76 -30.42 -185.49
N ARG A 7 -2.83 -30.21 -184.72
CA ARG A 7 -3.95 -31.16 -184.61
C ARG A 7 -5.06 -30.85 -185.61
N CYS A 8 -5.84 -31.88 -185.95
CA CYS A 8 -7.03 -31.74 -186.77
C CYS A 8 -8.00 -30.70 -186.19
N GLY A 9 -8.44 -29.74 -187.01
CA GLY A 9 -9.32 -28.64 -186.62
C GLY A 9 -10.77 -29.04 -186.31
N TYR A 10 -11.14 -30.33 -186.38
CA TYR A 10 -12.39 -30.82 -185.82
C TYR A 10 -12.16 -31.18 -184.35
N SER A 11 -12.87 -30.51 -183.43
CA SER A 11 -12.63 -30.58 -181.98
C SER A 11 -12.66 -32.01 -181.42
N ARG A 12 -13.34 -32.93 -182.12
CA ARG A 12 -13.50 -34.35 -181.77
C ARG A 12 -12.54 -35.32 -182.48
N CYS A 13 -11.93 -35.00 -183.64
CA CYS A 13 -10.84 -35.82 -184.23
C CYS A 13 -9.55 -35.58 -183.44
N ARG A 14 -9.12 -34.31 -183.32
CA ARG A 14 -7.85 -33.85 -182.69
C ARG A 14 -6.59 -34.67 -183.01
N ALA A 15 -6.62 -35.55 -184.00
CA ALA A 15 -5.49 -36.35 -184.42
C ALA A 15 -4.35 -35.43 -184.89
N GLU A 16 -3.11 -35.78 -184.51
CA GLU A 16 -1.91 -35.05 -184.91
C GLU A 16 -1.67 -35.24 -186.40
N LEU A 17 -1.59 -34.12 -187.12
CA LEU A 17 -1.41 -34.10 -188.56
C LEU A 17 0.08 -34.20 -188.87
N ALA A 18 0.42 -35.08 -189.81
CA ALA A 18 1.79 -35.27 -190.24
C ALA A 18 2.41 -33.92 -190.65
N PRO A 19 3.65 -33.63 -190.20
CA PRO A 19 4.32 -32.38 -190.54
C PRO A 19 4.47 -32.25 -192.06
N PRO A 20 4.34 -31.04 -192.62
CA PRO A 20 4.48 -30.83 -194.06
C PRO A 20 5.87 -31.32 -194.51
N GLY A 21 5.90 -32.28 -195.43
CA GLY A 21 7.14 -32.87 -195.93
C GLY A 21 8.07 -31.85 -196.61
N PRO A 22 9.35 -32.20 -196.85
CA PRO A 22 10.42 -31.27 -197.24
C PRO A 22 10.22 -30.51 -198.57
N GLN A 23 9.14 -30.78 -199.32
CA GLN A 23 8.76 -30.05 -200.54
C GLN A 23 7.72 -28.93 -200.31
N GLY A 24 7.52 -28.45 -199.08
CA GLY A 24 6.88 -27.14 -198.84
C GLY A 24 5.39 -27.04 -199.20
N GLY A 25 4.59 -28.08 -198.97
CA GLY A 25 3.13 -28.04 -199.16
C GLY A 25 2.38 -27.35 -198.02
N ARG A 26 1.24 -26.68 -198.32
CA ARG A 26 0.37 -26.03 -197.31
C ARG A 26 -0.05 -27.03 -196.22
N PRO A 27 0.10 -26.70 -194.91
CA PRO A 27 -0.28 -27.60 -193.83
C PRO A 27 -1.73 -28.02 -193.98
N ARG A 28 -1.99 -29.33 -193.85
CA ARG A 28 -3.36 -29.83 -193.80
C ARG A 28 -3.98 -29.35 -192.50
N SER A 29 -5.21 -28.87 -192.54
CA SER A 29 -5.96 -28.47 -191.35
C SER A 29 -6.85 -29.59 -190.80
N PHE A 30 -7.05 -30.67 -191.56
CA PHE A 30 -7.94 -31.78 -191.19
C PHE A 30 -7.36 -33.16 -191.56
N CYS A 31 -7.61 -34.16 -190.71
CA CYS A 31 -7.17 -35.55 -190.84
C CYS A 31 -7.85 -36.22 -192.07
N ARG A 32 -7.08 -36.85 -192.99
CA ARG A 32 -7.59 -37.39 -194.29
C ARG A 32 -8.32 -38.73 -194.13
N ASP A 33 -7.80 -39.58 -193.25
CA ASP A 33 -8.17 -41.01 -193.21
C ASP A 33 -9.32 -41.32 -192.25
N THR A 34 -9.64 -40.41 -191.33
CA THR A 34 -10.76 -40.60 -190.41
C THR A 34 -12.08 -40.33 -191.12
N ARG A 35 -12.92 -41.36 -191.24
CA ARG A 35 -14.30 -41.30 -191.74
C ARG A 35 -15.26 -41.47 -190.57
N TRP A 36 -16.21 -40.55 -190.45
CA TRP A 36 -17.29 -40.62 -189.46
C TRP A 36 -18.53 -41.31 -190.05
N GLU A 37 -19.50 -41.69 -189.21
CA GLU A 37 -20.75 -42.33 -189.64
C GLU A 37 -21.39 -41.58 -190.84
N GLY A 38 -21.71 -42.34 -191.89
CA GLY A 38 -22.19 -41.80 -193.17
C GLY A 38 -21.09 -41.34 -194.13
N GLY A 39 -19.82 -41.72 -193.91
CA GLY A 39 -18.71 -41.45 -194.84
C GLY A 39 -18.17 -40.01 -194.83
N ARG A 40 -18.58 -39.19 -193.86
CA ARG A 40 -18.21 -37.76 -193.79
C ARG A 40 -16.79 -37.54 -193.29
N THR A 41 -16.15 -36.49 -193.82
CA THR A 41 -14.76 -36.09 -193.48
C THR A 41 -14.73 -35.12 -192.30
N CYS A 42 -13.60 -35.04 -191.59
CA CYS A 42 -13.43 -34.10 -190.47
C CYS A 42 -13.62 -32.63 -190.84
N ALA A 43 -13.30 -32.24 -192.08
CA ALA A 43 -13.55 -30.88 -192.56
C ALA A 43 -15.05 -30.56 -192.64
N GLN A 44 -15.89 -31.54 -193.02
CA GLN A 44 -17.34 -31.37 -193.08
C GLN A 44 -17.94 -31.33 -191.67
N MET A 45 -17.47 -32.18 -190.77
CA MET A 45 -17.92 -32.19 -189.37
C MET A 45 -17.56 -30.89 -188.63
N ALA A 46 -16.35 -30.36 -188.85
CA ALA A 46 -15.94 -29.06 -188.27
C ALA A 46 -16.68 -27.86 -188.86
N ARG A 47 -17.29 -28.01 -190.03
CA ARG A 47 -18.15 -26.96 -190.61
C ARG A 47 -19.53 -26.99 -189.95
N ALA A 48 -20.11 -28.18 -189.79
CA ALA A 48 -21.35 -28.36 -189.05
C ALA A 48 -21.24 -27.92 -187.58
N GLU A 49 -20.10 -28.15 -186.92
CA GLU A 49 -19.84 -27.66 -185.56
C GLU A 49 -19.79 -26.13 -185.49
N ARG A 50 -19.15 -25.48 -186.47
CA ARG A 50 -19.15 -24.01 -186.53
C ARG A 50 -20.53 -23.43 -186.82
N ASP A 51 -21.30 -24.05 -187.71
CA ASP A 51 -22.68 -23.63 -187.96
C ASP A 51 -23.56 -23.81 -186.70
N ALA A 52 -23.32 -24.87 -185.91
CA ALA A 52 -24.01 -25.10 -184.63
C ALA A 52 -23.63 -24.06 -183.55
N LEU A 53 -22.36 -23.64 -183.48
CA LEU A 53 -21.93 -22.57 -182.58
C LEU A 53 -22.45 -21.18 -183.00
N GLY A 54 -22.55 -20.92 -184.30
CA GLY A 54 -23.17 -19.71 -184.85
C GLY A 54 -24.66 -19.60 -184.52
N THR A 55 -25.38 -20.72 -184.50
CA THR A 55 -26.82 -20.77 -184.15
C THR A 55 -27.10 -20.63 -182.65
N LEU A 56 -26.09 -20.84 -181.78
CA LEU A 56 -26.19 -20.64 -180.33
C LEU A 56 -25.85 -19.21 -179.87
N GLY A 57 -25.60 -18.27 -180.79
CA GLY A 57 -25.33 -16.86 -180.45
C GLY A 57 -23.99 -16.62 -179.72
N LEU A 58 -23.18 -17.66 -179.54
CA LEU A 58 -21.85 -17.61 -178.92
C LEU A 58 -20.74 -17.19 -179.90
N ASP A 59 -21.11 -16.78 -181.12
CA ASP A 59 -20.23 -16.28 -182.18
C ASP A 59 -20.39 -14.75 -182.38
N THR A 60 -20.68 -14.02 -181.29
CA THR A 60 -20.56 -12.56 -181.25
C THR A 60 -19.28 -12.17 -180.50
N GLY A 61 -18.41 -11.44 -181.19
CA GLY A 61 -17.04 -11.14 -180.75
C GLY A 61 -16.96 -10.46 -179.37
N SER A 62 -15.81 -10.65 -178.74
CA SER A 62 -15.36 -10.23 -177.39
C SER A 62 -15.58 -8.77 -176.96
N GLY A 63 -16.26 -7.94 -177.74
CA GLY A 63 -16.49 -6.51 -177.44
C GLY A 63 -17.68 -6.23 -176.51
N ALA A 64 -18.74 -7.03 -176.54
CA ALA A 64 -19.97 -6.74 -175.77
C ALA A 64 -19.81 -6.98 -174.25
N PHE A 65 -19.07 -8.02 -173.85
CA PHE A 65 -18.77 -8.29 -172.43
C PHE A 65 -17.71 -7.35 -171.83
N ALA A 66 -16.92 -6.65 -172.66
CA ALA A 66 -15.93 -5.69 -172.17
C ALA A 66 -16.59 -4.42 -171.62
N LEU A 67 -17.65 -3.93 -172.29
CA LEU A 67 -18.36 -2.71 -171.89
C LEU A 67 -19.14 -2.86 -170.57
N ASP A 68 -19.77 -4.01 -170.32
CA ASP A 68 -20.45 -4.27 -169.03
C ASP A 68 -19.45 -4.52 -167.88
N ALA A 69 -18.28 -5.11 -168.17
CA ALA A 69 -17.20 -5.26 -167.19
C ALA A 69 -16.58 -3.91 -166.81
N ASP A 70 -16.44 -2.98 -167.76
CA ASP A 70 -15.96 -1.61 -167.49
C ASP A 70 -16.95 -0.80 -166.65
N ARG A 71 -18.25 -0.90 -166.93
CA ARG A 71 -19.28 -0.22 -166.13
C ARG A 71 -19.38 -0.76 -164.71
N LEU A 72 -19.24 -2.07 -164.54
CA LEU A 72 -19.19 -2.69 -163.20
C LEU A 72 -17.91 -2.29 -162.46
N ARG A 73 -16.75 -2.24 -163.14
CA ARG A 73 -15.50 -1.73 -162.57
C ARG A 73 -15.62 -0.27 -162.13
N GLU A 74 -16.30 0.58 -162.89
CA GLU A 74 -16.52 1.99 -162.56
C GLU A 74 -17.45 2.15 -161.35
N HIS A 75 -18.55 1.38 -161.27
CA HIS A 75 -19.41 1.37 -160.08
C HIS A 75 -18.72 0.81 -158.84
N VAL A 76 -17.94 -0.26 -158.98
CA VAL A 76 -17.13 -0.80 -157.88
C VAL A 76 -16.05 0.21 -157.47
N ALA A 77 -15.41 0.90 -158.40
CA ALA A 77 -14.43 1.95 -158.09
C ALA A 77 -15.08 3.15 -157.36
N THR A 78 -16.30 3.53 -157.76
CA THR A 78 -17.07 4.61 -157.14
C THR A 78 -17.48 4.26 -155.70
N VAL A 79 -17.79 3.00 -155.41
CA VAL A 79 -18.23 2.54 -154.08
C VAL A 79 -17.05 2.10 -153.20
N ALA A 80 -15.95 1.65 -153.79
CA ALA A 80 -14.76 1.17 -153.07
C ALA A 80 -14.14 2.28 -152.20
N GLY A 81 -14.09 3.53 -152.68
CA GLY A 81 -13.62 4.67 -151.89
C GLY A 81 -14.46 4.91 -150.63
N PRO A 82 -15.78 5.16 -150.76
CA PRO A 82 -16.68 5.32 -149.62
C PRO A 82 -16.71 4.12 -148.66
N VAL A 83 -16.63 2.88 -149.15
CA VAL A 83 -16.57 1.68 -148.30
C VAL A 83 -15.24 1.59 -147.57
N ALA A 84 -14.11 1.94 -148.21
CA ALA A 84 -12.81 2.01 -147.56
C ALA A 84 -12.79 3.10 -146.47
N GLU A 85 -13.35 4.29 -146.74
CA GLU A 85 -13.50 5.37 -145.76
C GLU A 85 -14.38 4.94 -144.58
N LEU A 86 -15.52 4.29 -144.84
CA LEU A 86 -16.38 3.76 -143.77
C LEU A 86 -15.67 2.67 -142.96
N SER A 87 -14.91 1.78 -143.61
CA SER A 87 -14.14 0.74 -142.92
C SER A 87 -13.03 1.33 -142.05
N ALA A 88 -12.34 2.37 -142.52
CA ALA A 88 -11.32 3.09 -141.76
C ALA A 88 -11.95 3.86 -140.60
N ALA A 89 -13.12 4.47 -140.79
CA ALA A 89 -13.87 5.13 -139.73
C ALA A 89 -14.34 4.13 -138.66
N LEU A 90 -14.85 2.96 -139.06
CA LEU A 90 -15.24 1.90 -138.14
C LEU A 90 -14.04 1.31 -137.40
N ALA A 91 -12.89 1.14 -138.06
CA ALA A 91 -11.65 0.72 -137.42
C ALA A 91 -11.17 1.75 -136.38
N ALA A 92 -11.19 3.05 -136.74
CA ALA A 92 -10.83 4.13 -135.81
C ALA A 92 -11.81 4.23 -134.63
N VAL A 93 -13.10 3.98 -134.84
CA VAL A 93 -14.08 3.86 -133.75
C VAL A 93 -13.79 2.64 -132.88
N GLY A 94 -13.42 1.50 -133.47
CA GLY A 94 -13.00 0.30 -132.74
C GLY A 94 -11.78 0.57 -131.86
N GLU A 95 -10.71 1.16 -132.41
CA GLU A 95 -9.51 1.54 -131.65
C GLU A 95 -9.83 2.50 -130.50
N ARG A 96 -10.72 3.47 -130.73
CA ARG A 96 -11.14 4.42 -129.69
C ARG A 96 -12.02 3.77 -128.62
N LEU A 97 -12.87 2.81 -128.98
CA LEU A 97 -13.65 2.03 -128.02
C LEU A 97 -12.74 1.13 -127.18
N ASP A 98 -11.74 0.48 -127.79
CA ASP A 98 -10.73 -0.33 -127.09
C ASP A 98 -9.89 0.52 -126.13
N GLU A 99 -9.54 1.75 -126.53
CA GLU A 99 -8.86 2.71 -125.66
C GLU A 99 -9.74 3.13 -124.48
N VAL A 100 -11.00 3.50 -124.73
CA VAL A 100 -11.96 3.86 -123.68
C VAL A 100 -12.24 2.69 -122.74
N GLU A 101 -12.37 1.46 -123.25
CA GLU A 101 -12.53 0.26 -122.44
C GLU A 101 -11.29 0.03 -121.57
N ARG A 102 -10.09 0.14 -122.13
CA ARG A 102 -8.84 -0.02 -121.39
C ARG A 102 -8.70 1.03 -120.29
N ASP A 103 -8.97 2.30 -120.60
CA ASP A 103 -8.93 3.40 -119.63
C ASP A 103 -9.99 3.24 -118.54
N ALA A 104 -11.20 2.79 -118.90
CA ALA A 104 -12.25 2.49 -117.94
C ALA A 104 -11.85 1.34 -117.00
N LEU A 105 -11.25 0.27 -117.53
CA LEU A 105 -10.74 -0.84 -116.72
C LEU A 105 -9.65 -0.36 -115.77
N VAL A 106 -8.64 0.37 -116.27
CA VAL A 106 -7.58 0.95 -115.43
C VAL A 106 -8.15 1.89 -114.35
N ALA A 107 -9.13 2.73 -114.70
CA ALA A 107 -9.79 3.62 -113.75
C ALA A 107 -10.58 2.84 -112.68
N THR A 108 -11.28 1.75 -113.06
CA THR A 108 -12.01 0.91 -112.10
C THR A 108 -11.09 0.11 -111.20
N GLU A 109 -9.97 -0.41 -111.71
CA GLU A 109 -8.94 -1.08 -110.92
C GLU A 109 -8.28 -0.11 -109.93
N ALA A 110 -7.94 1.10 -110.38
CA ALA A 110 -7.43 2.16 -109.51
C ALA A 110 -8.45 2.57 -108.43
N ALA A 111 -9.73 2.70 -108.79
CA ALA A 111 -10.79 3.00 -107.84
C ALA A 111 -11.00 1.87 -106.82
N ARG A 112 -10.97 0.61 -107.26
CA ARG A 112 -11.05 -0.57 -106.38
C ARG A 112 -9.86 -0.65 -105.44
N THR A 113 -8.66 -0.38 -105.92
CA THR A 113 -7.44 -0.36 -105.10
C THR A 113 -7.52 0.73 -104.03
N LYS A 114 -7.89 1.96 -104.41
CA LYS A 114 -8.09 3.06 -103.46
C LYS A 114 -9.19 2.78 -102.43
N ALA A 115 -10.28 2.14 -102.85
CA ALA A 115 -11.35 1.74 -101.93
C ALA A 115 -10.87 0.68 -100.94
N ALA A 116 -10.11 -0.33 -101.40
CA ALA A 116 -9.52 -1.34 -100.55
C ALA A 116 -8.50 -0.75 -99.56
N GLU A 117 -7.66 0.19 -99.99
CA GLU A 117 -6.71 0.91 -99.12
C GLU A 117 -7.43 1.77 -98.07
N ALA A 118 -8.51 2.47 -98.46
CA ALA A 118 -9.31 3.26 -97.53
C ALA A 118 -10.06 2.40 -96.50
N ASP A 119 -10.58 1.24 -96.92
CA ASP A 119 -11.21 0.28 -96.02
C ASP A 119 -10.19 -0.36 -95.07
N ALA A 120 -8.99 -0.70 -95.54
CA ALA A 120 -7.90 -1.19 -94.71
C ALA A 120 -7.49 -0.12 -93.67
N ALA A 121 -7.30 1.13 -94.09
CA ALA A 121 -6.97 2.23 -93.18
C ALA A 121 -8.08 2.48 -92.13
N ARG A 122 -9.36 2.32 -92.50
CA ARG A 122 -10.48 2.41 -91.56
C ARG A 122 -10.44 1.27 -90.53
N GLN A 123 -10.20 0.04 -90.97
CA GLN A 123 -10.09 -1.12 -90.09
C GLN A 123 -8.91 -0.99 -89.12
N ASP A 124 -7.75 -0.52 -89.60
CA ASP A 124 -6.58 -0.26 -88.75
C ASP A 124 -6.85 0.83 -87.71
N ALA A 125 -7.55 1.90 -88.09
CA ALA A 125 -7.94 2.97 -87.17
C ALA A 125 -8.96 2.49 -86.11
N GLU A 126 -9.92 1.65 -86.51
CA GLU A 126 -10.88 1.02 -85.59
C GLU A 126 -10.17 0.07 -84.62
N ALA A 127 -9.27 -0.78 -85.11
CA ALA A 127 -8.48 -1.68 -84.28
C ALA A 127 -7.56 -0.92 -83.30
N ALA A 128 -6.95 0.18 -83.73
CA ALA A 128 -6.15 1.05 -82.88
C ALA A 128 -6.99 1.73 -81.80
N ARG A 129 -8.18 2.24 -82.15
CA ARG A 129 -9.13 2.81 -81.19
C ARG A 129 -9.56 1.78 -80.16
N ASP A 130 -9.95 0.58 -80.59
CA ASP A 130 -10.42 -0.47 -79.70
C ASP A 130 -9.30 -0.92 -78.74
N THR A 131 -8.06 -1.03 -79.25
CA THR A 131 -6.88 -1.29 -78.41
C THR A 131 -6.63 -0.17 -77.39
N ALA A 132 -6.78 1.10 -77.80
CA ALA A 132 -6.62 2.24 -76.89
C ALA A 132 -7.70 2.27 -75.80
N VAL A 133 -8.94 1.92 -76.14
CA VAL A 133 -10.06 1.82 -75.18
C VAL A 133 -9.82 0.69 -74.19
N VAL A 134 -9.31 -0.47 -74.62
CA VAL A 134 -8.96 -1.58 -73.72
C VAL A 134 -7.85 -1.14 -72.76
N ARG A 135 -6.77 -0.54 -73.26
CA ARG A 135 -5.66 -0.05 -72.42
C ARG A 135 -6.11 1.03 -71.42
N ALA A 136 -7.00 1.93 -71.82
CA ALA A 136 -7.55 2.94 -70.92
C ALA A 136 -8.38 2.31 -69.79
N ARG A 137 -9.21 1.30 -70.11
CA ARG A 137 -9.99 0.57 -69.12
C ARG A 137 -9.13 -0.24 -68.16
N GLU A 138 -8.04 -0.83 -68.64
CA GLU A 138 -7.06 -1.53 -67.80
C GLU A 138 -6.35 -0.54 -66.87
N ALA A 139 -5.84 0.57 -67.38
CA ALA A 139 -5.23 1.62 -66.56
C ALA A 139 -6.19 2.19 -65.50
N ASP A 140 -7.48 2.36 -65.83
CA ASP A 140 -8.49 2.81 -64.86
C ASP A 140 -8.75 1.76 -63.76
N LYS A 141 -8.75 0.46 -64.10
CA LYS A 141 -8.87 -0.63 -63.13
C LYS A 141 -7.66 -0.66 -62.19
N ASP A 142 -6.46 -0.61 -62.75
CA ASP A 142 -5.21 -0.62 -61.99
C ASP A 142 -5.13 0.60 -61.06
N ALA A 143 -5.51 1.79 -61.56
CA ALA A 143 -5.57 3.00 -60.75
C ALA A 143 -6.64 2.91 -59.63
N ALA A 144 -7.78 2.27 -59.89
CA ALA A 144 -8.80 2.04 -58.87
C ALA A 144 -8.33 1.03 -57.81
N GLU A 145 -7.63 -0.02 -58.21
CA GLU A 145 -7.02 -1.00 -57.31
C GLU A 145 -5.95 -0.36 -56.43
N ALA A 146 -4.99 0.38 -57.02
CA ALA A 146 -3.97 1.10 -56.28
C ALA A 146 -4.56 2.12 -55.27
N ARG A 147 -5.68 2.77 -55.61
CA ARG A 147 -6.40 3.65 -54.67
C ARG A 147 -7.04 2.87 -53.52
N ARG A 148 -7.61 1.69 -53.77
CA ARG A 148 -8.17 0.82 -52.73
C ARG A 148 -7.06 0.31 -51.81
N GLU A 149 -5.99 -0.25 -52.37
CA GLU A 149 -4.84 -0.74 -51.60
C GLU A 149 -4.21 0.35 -50.74
N ARG A 150 -4.06 1.57 -51.29
CA ARG A 150 -3.58 2.73 -50.53
C ARG A 150 -4.51 3.05 -49.36
N THR A 151 -5.82 3.04 -49.59
CA THR A 151 -6.81 3.33 -48.55
C THR A 151 -6.75 2.28 -47.45
N GLU A 152 -6.71 1.00 -47.82
CA GLU A 152 -6.57 -0.13 -46.88
C GLU A 152 -5.25 -0.08 -46.10
N ALA A 153 -4.15 0.31 -46.74
CA ALA A 153 -2.85 0.51 -46.09
C ALA A 153 -2.91 1.67 -45.07
N VAL A 154 -3.56 2.77 -45.41
CA VAL A 154 -3.77 3.90 -44.48
C VAL A 154 -4.65 3.47 -43.31
N THR A 155 -5.76 2.79 -43.54
CA THR A 155 -6.63 2.28 -42.47
C THR A 155 -5.88 1.34 -41.53
N ARG A 156 -5.11 0.38 -42.06
CA ARG A 156 -4.27 -0.50 -41.23
C ARG A 156 -3.22 0.26 -40.42
N ALA A 157 -2.61 1.30 -41.00
CA ALA A 157 -1.65 2.14 -40.30
C ALA A 157 -2.31 2.97 -39.18
N GLU A 158 -3.50 3.51 -39.42
CA GLU A 158 -4.28 4.25 -38.41
C GLU A 158 -4.74 3.33 -37.26
N GLU A 159 -5.23 2.12 -37.57
CA GLU A 159 -5.59 1.11 -36.57
C GLU A 159 -4.38 0.69 -35.73
N SER A 160 -3.24 0.45 -36.38
CA SER A 160 -1.97 0.16 -35.70
C SER A 160 -1.54 1.31 -34.79
N ALA A 161 -1.70 2.56 -35.23
CA ALA A 161 -1.34 3.73 -34.43
C ALA A 161 -2.26 3.89 -33.21
N ARG A 162 -3.58 3.67 -33.38
CA ARG A 162 -4.54 3.67 -32.27
C ARG A 162 -4.22 2.56 -31.26
N ALA A 163 -4.01 1.33 -31.72
CA ALA A 163 -3.63 0.22 -30.87
C ALA A 163 -2.31 0.48 -30.10
N ALA A 164 -1.34 1.16 -30.71
CA ALA A 164 -0.11 1.55 -30.04
C ALA A 164 -0.37 2.60 -28.94
N ILE A 165 -1.20 3.62 -29.20
CA ILE A 165 -1.57 4.63 -28.20
C ILE A 165 -2.31 3.96 -27.03
N GLU A 166 -3.32 3.15 -27.30
CA GLU A 166 -4.08 2.42 -26.27
C GLU A 166 -3.18 1.51 -25.43
N ALA A 167 -2.21 0.81 -26.06
CA ALA A 167 -1.24 0.00 -25.34
C ALA A 167 -0.32 0.85 -24.44
N THR A 168 0.10 2.04 -24.88
CA THR A 168 0.89 2.95 -24.04
C THR A 168 0.09 3.54 -22.88
N GLU A 169 -1.19 3.85 -23.08
CA GLU A 169 -2.09 4.32 -22.03
C GLU A 169 -2.35 3.20 -21.00
N ALA A 170 -2.61 1.97 -21.47
CA ALA A 170 -2.76 0.80 -20.60
C ALA A 170 -1.50 0.51 -19.79
N LEU A 171 -0.31 0.62 -20.39
CA LEU A 171 0.96 0.49 -19.69
C LEU A 171 1.15 1.62 -18.66
N GLY A 172 0.75 2.85 -18.99
CA GLY A 172 0.74 3.99 -18.07
C GLY A 172 -0.16 3.74 -16.86
N ALA A 173 -1.39 3.28 -17.09
CA ALA A 173 -2.35 2.92 -16.05
C ALA A 173 -1.83 1.76 -15.18
N ALA A 174 -1.24 0.73 -15.78
CA ALA A 174 -0.66 -0.39 -15.05
C ALA A 174 0.52 0.05 -14.15
N ARG A 175 1.38 0.96 -14.62
CA ARG A 175 2.47 1.53 -13.81
C ARG A 175 1.93 2.38 -12.64
N GLN A 176 0.90 3.18 -12.87
CA GLN A 176 0.25 3.96 -11.81
C GLN A 176 -0.39 3.06 -10.75
N GLN A 177 -1.07 1.99 -11.17
CA GLN A 177 -1.64 0.99 -10.27
C GLN A 177 -0.56 0.27 -9.46
N ALA A 178 0.56 -0.11 -10.08
CA ALA A 178 1.69 -0.73 -9.39
C ALA A 178 2.29 0.21 -8.34
N ALA A 179 2.54 1.48 -8.67
CA ALA A 179 3.04 2.48 -7.72
C ALA A 179 2.06 2.71 -6.56
N ALA A 180 0.75 2.81 -6.84
CA ALA A 180 -0.26 2.96 -5.80
C ALA A 180 -0.33 1.73 -4.86
N ALA A 181 -0.10 0.52 -5.40
CA ALA A 181 -0.04 -0.71 -4.60
C ALA A 181 1.22 -0.76 -3.72
N GLU A 182 2.36 -0.29 -4.21
CA GLU A 182 3.60 -0.14 -3.43
C GLU A 182 3.40 0.87 -2.28
N ASP A 183 2.86 2.06 -2.56
CA ASP A 183 2.54 3.06 -1.54
C ASP A 183 1.55 2.52 -0.48
N ALA A 184 0.54 1.74 -0.92
CA ALA A 184 -0.41 1.11 -0.01
C ALA A 184 0.26 0.08 0.90
N ARG A 185 1.16 -0.74 0.36
CA ARG A 185 1.95 -1.72 1.12
C ARG A 185 2.85 -1.01 2.14
N ASP A 186 3.54 0.04 1.74
CA ASP A 186 4.48 0.75 2.62
C ASP A 186 3.75 1.44 3.76
N ARG A 187 2.58 2.06 3.49
CA ARG A 187 1.68 2.57 4.53
C ARG A 187 1.19 1.48 5.49
N ALA A 188 0.89 0.29 4.99
CA ALA A 188 0.48 -0.84 5.83
C ALA A 188 1.63 -1.31 6.74
N LEU A 189 2.86 -1.40 6.22
CA LEU A 189 4.05 -1.77 6.98
C LEU A 189 4.40 -0.73 8.05
N ASP A 190 4.33 0.56 7.73
CA ASP A 190 4.52 1.64 8.71
C ASP A 190 3.41 1.63 9.78
N GLY A 191 2.17 1.34 9.37
CA GLY A 191 1.05 1.14 10.28
C GLY A 191 1.29 0.00 11.27
N HIS A 192 1.80 -1.13 10.77
CA HIS A 192 2.18 -2.29 11.59
C HIS A 192 3.31 -1.95 12.57
N ARG A 193 4.40 -1.32 12.10
CA ARG A 193 5.52 -0.92 12.98
C ARG A 193 5.06 0.00 14.11
N ARG A 194 4.22 1.00 13.81
CA ARG A 194 3.64 1.88 14.84
C ARG A 194 2.71 1.13 15.80
N ALA A 195 2.01 0.09 15.34
CA ALA A 195 1.18 -0.75 16.21
C ALA A 195 2.04 -1.58 17.15
N ASP A 196 3.13 -2.18 16.66
CA ASP A 196 4.09 -2.93 17.47
C ASP A 196 4.76 -2.03 18.51
N GLU A 197 5.21 -0.83 18.12
CA GLU A 197 5.80 0.14 19.05
C GLU A 197 4.83 0.53 20.18
N ARG A 198 3.54 0.73 19.85
CA ARG A 198 2.49 0.99 20.83
C ARG A 198 2.26 -0.21 21.75
N ALA A 199 2.26 -1.43 21.20
CA ALA A 199 2.10 -2.65 21.98
C ALA A 199 3.25 -2.85 22.97
N VAL A 200 4.50 -2.67 22.51
CA VAL A 200 5.69 -2.75 23.36
C VAL A 200 5.67 -1.68 24.45
N THR A 201 5.22 -0.46 24.14
CA THR A 201 5.07 0.61 25.15
C THR A 201 4.01 0.24 26.18
N ALA A 202 2.85 -0.25 25.74
CA ALA A 202 1.78 -0.69 26.63
C ALA A 202 2.22 -1.87 27.54
N ASP A 203 3.03 -2.80 27.03
CA ASP A 203 3.57 -3.89 27.83
C ASP A 203 4.53 -3.37 28.92
N ARG A 204 5.41 -2.41 28.59
CA ARG A 204 6.29 -1.76 29.58
C ARG A 204 5.50 -1.01 30.63
N ASP A 205 4.46 -0.27 30.23
CA ASP A 205 3.60 0.46 31.16
C ASP A 205 2.85 -0.52 32.09
N ARG A 206 2.41 -1.66 31.55
CA ARG A 206 1.79 -2.73 32.35
C ARG A 206 2.76 -3.32 33.35
N GLU A 207 3.99 -3.63 32.95
CA GLU A 207 5.03 -4.14 33.85
C GLU A 207 5.39 -3.14 34.95
N ALA A 208 5.54 -1.86 34.59
CA ALA A 208 5.78 -0.78 35.55
C ALA A 208 4.63 -0.63 36.54
N ALA A 209 3.37 -0.69 36.08
CA ALA A 209 2.20 -0.65 36.95
C ALA A 209 2.13 -1.86 37.90
N VAL A 210 2.48 -3.07 37.44
CA VAL A 210 2.55 -4.26 38.30
C VAL A 210 3.65 -4.13 39.35
N LEU A 211 4.83 -3.62 39.01
CA LEU A 211 5.91 -3.37 39.96
C LEU A 211 5.53 -2.31 40.99
N ALA A 212 4.89 -1.22 40.56
CA ALA A 212 4.38 -0.18 41.44
C ALA A 212 3.33 -0.73 42.42
N ALA A 213 2.40 -1.56 41.93
CA ALA A 213 1.39 -2.21 42.77
C ALA A 213 2.01 -3.12 43.83
N ARG A 214 3.00 -3.95 43.45
CA ARG A 214 3.72 -4.82 44.39
C ARG A 214 4.50 -4.03 45.45
N THR A 215 5.10 -2.91 45.04
CA THR A 215 5.81 -2.02 45.96
C THR A 215 4.84 -1.42 46.98
N ALA A 216 3.70 -0.90 46.52
CA ALA A 216 2.65 -0.36 47.38
C ALA A 216 2.07 -1.42 48.34
N GLU A 217 1.88 -2.67 47.89
CA GLU A 217 1.47 -3.78 48.76
C GLU A 217 2.52 -4.06 49.85
N HIS A 218 3.80 -4.11 49.49
CA HIS A 218 4.89 -4.31 50.44
C HIS A 218 4.98 -3.18 51.48
N GLU A 219 4.84 -1.93 51.05
CA GLU A 219 4.80 -0.76 51.93
C GLU A 219 3.62 -0.82 52.88
N ARG A 220 2.42 -1.17 52.39
CA ARG A 220 1.22 -1.33 53.22
C ARG A 220 1.38 -2.44 54.26
N ASP A 221 1.95 -3.58 53.87
CA ASP A 221 2.20 -4.71 54.79
C ASP A 221 3.26 -4.37 55.83
N THR A 222 4.24 -3.55 55.46
CA THR A 222 5.25 -3.01 56.40
C THR A 222 4.60 -2.05 57.39
N ALA A 223 3.81 -1.09 56.92
CA ALA A 223 3.05 -0.18 57.77
C ALA A 223 2.10 -0.93 58.72
N HIS A 224 1.42 -1.99 58.25
CA HIS A 224 0.58 -2.83 59.12
C HIS A 224 1.39 -3.53 60.21
N ARG A 225 2.58 -4.04 59.89
CA ARG A 225 3.48 -4.65 60.88
C ARG A 225 3.95 -3.63 61.92
N GLU A 226 4.30 -2.41 61.50
CA GLU A 226 4.70 -1.32 62.39
C GLU A 226 3.55 -0.88 63.31
N ILE A 227 2.34 -0.73 62.78
CA ILE A 227 1.13 -0.44 63.58
C ILE A 227 0.88 -1.54 64.60
N ALA A 228 0.97 -2.82 64.19
CA ALA A 228 0.79 -3.94 65.10
C ALA A 228 1.86 -3.97 66.20
N GLN A 229 3.12 -3.67 65.86
CA GLN A 229 4.21 -3.58 66.83
C GLN A 229 4.01 -2.42 67.81
N THR A 230 3.61 -1.24 67.31
CA THR A 230 3.32 -0.07 68.14
C THR A 230 2.15 -0.33 69.07
N THR A 231 1.12 -1.02 68.59
CA THR A 231 -0.04 -1.43 69.40
C THR A 231 0.39 -2.36 70.53
N ARG A 232 1.19 -3.39 70.24
CA ARG A 232 1.74 -4.29 71.28
C ARG A 232 2.60 -3.55 72.29
N ALA A 233 3.46 -2.63 71.84
CA ALA A 233 4.30 -1.83 72.74
C ALA A 233 3.46 -0.93 73.66
N ARG A 234 2.37 -0.34 73.13
CA ARG A 234 1.41 0.44 73.92
C ARG A 234 0.68 -0.44 74.94
N ASP A 235 0.22 -1.62 74.53
CA ASP A 235 -0.49 -2.54 75.41
C ASP A 235 0.44 -3.02 76.55
N GLN A 236 1.68 -3.40 76.21
CA GLN A 236 2.74 -3.72 77.19
C GLN A 236 2.98 -2.55 78.17
N ALA A 237 3.13 -1.32 77.66
CA ALA A 237 3.32 -0.14 78.52
C ALA A 237 2.11 0.12 79.43
N THR A 238 0.90 -0.21 78.98
CA THR A 238 -0.33 -0.08 79.78
C THR A 238 -0.36 -1.12 80.90
N ASP A 239 0.04 -2.36 80.62
CA ASP A 239 0.16 -3.44 81.61
C ASP A 239 1.27 -3.15 82.64
N ASP A 240 2.42 -2.64 82.18
CA ASP A 240 3.53 -2.22 83.05
C ASP A 240 3.08 -1.07 83.98
N LEU A 241 2.33 -0.09 83.45
CA LEU A 241 1.76 1.02 84.23
C LEU A 241 0.75 0.52 85.27
N ALA A 242 -0.09 -0.45 84.92
CA ALA A 242 -1.03 -1.07 85.85
C ALA A 242 -0.30 -1.81 86.97
N THR A 243 0.77 -2.54 86.63
CA THR A 243 1.65 -3.23 87.58
C THR A 243 2.33 -2.24 88.53
N LEU A 244 2.89 -1.15 88.01
CA LEU A 244 3.50 -0.09 88.81
C LEU A 244 2.51 0.59 89.75
N ARG A 245 1.27 0.84 89.30
CA ARG A 245 0.20 1.38 90.16
C ARG A 245 -0.15 0.43 91.30
N ALA A 246 -0.28 -0.87 91.02
CA ALA A 246 -0.54 -1.88 92.03
C ALA A 246 0.60 -1.95 93.06
N ALA A 247 1.86 -1.95 92.60
CA ALA A 247 3.04 -1.92 93.47
C ALA A 247 3.10 -0.64 94.33
N HIS A 248 2.79 0.52 93.75
CA HIS A 248 2.73 1.78 94.48
C HIS A 248 1.64 1.77 95.57
N GLU A 249 0.47 1.19 95.29
CA GLU A 249 -0.60 1.05 96.28
C GLU A 249 -0.22 0.09 97.40
N GLN A 250 0.45 -1.03 97.07
CA GLN A 250 1.03 -1.93 98.07
C GLN A 250 2.03 -1.21 98.97
N LEU A 251 2.99 -0.49 98.40
CA LEU A 251 3.97 0.30 99.15
C LEU A 251 3.30 1.37 100.02
N ARG A 252 2.25 2.03 99.53
CA ARG A 252 1.46 2.98 100.31
C ARG A 252 0.81 2.30 101.51
N THR A 253 0.20 1.13 101.30
CA THR A 253 -0.44 0.34 102.36
C THR A 253 0.59 -0.14 103.39
N GLU A 254 1.76 -0.59 102.94
CA GLU A 254 2.87 -0.97 103.83
C GLU A 254 3.40 0.21 104.64
N ARG A 255 3.60 1.38 104.01
CA ARG A 255 3.97 2.61 104.70
C ARG A 255 2.94 2.98 105.76
N ASP A 256 1.65 2.90 105.45
CA ASP A 256 0.58 3.25 106.40
C ASP A 256 0.55 2.26 107.59
N ARG A 257 0.75 0.96 107.35
CA ARG A 257 0.95 -0.04 108.42
C ARG A 257 2.20 0.22 109.26
N LEU A 258 3.32 0.58 108.63
CA LEU A 258 4.55 0.94 109.34
C LEU A 258 4.38 2.22 110.17
N ALA A 259 3.63 3.20 109.66
CA ALA A 259 3.29 4.41 110.40
C ALA A 259 2.40 4.12 111.61
N GLU A 260 1.39 3.26 111.45
CA GLU A 260 0.51 2.80 112.53
C GLU A 260 1.28 2.05 113.61
N THR A 261 2.10 1.07 113.23
CA THR A 261 2.96 0.33 114.18
C THR A 261 3.95 1.26 114.89
N THR A 262 4.53 2.24 114.20
CA THR A 262 5.39 3.25 114.83
C THR A 262 4.63 4.12 115.82
N ALA A 263 3.39 4.54 115.49
CA ALA A 263 2.55 5.31 116.39
C ALA A 263 2.16 4.49 117.64
N GLU A 264 1.86 3.20 117.48
CA GLU A 264 1.58 2.29 118.58
C GLU A 264 2.81 2.11 119.48
N GLN A 265 4.00 1.90 118.92
CA GLN A 265 5.24 1.80 119.68
C GLN A 265 5.55 3.09 120.46
N ARG A 266 5.31 4.26 119.86
CA ARG A 266 5.44 5.56 120.56
C ARG A 266 4.45 5.66 121.73
N SER A 267 3.19 5.31 121.52
CA SER A 267 2.17 5.30 122.58
C SER A 267 2.56 4.34 123.72
N ARG A 268 3.05 3.13 123.39
CA ARG A 268 3.56 2.18 124.39
C ARG A 268 4.76 2.73 125.17
N LEU A 269 5.70 3.40 124.49
CA LEU A 269 6.84 4.04 125.14
C LEU A 269 6.41 5.18 126.06
N THR A 270 5.47 6.03 125.64
CA THR A 270 4.91 7.10 126.49
C THR A 270 4.22 6.51 127.73
N ALA A 271 3.39 5.46 127.56
CA ALA A 271 2.76 4.78 128.69
C ALA A 271 3.79 4.14 129.65
N GLN A 272 4.87 3.54 129.12
CA GLN A 272 5.96 3.02 129.94
C GLN A 272 6.70 4.13 130.69
N GLN A 273 6.92 5.29 130.06
CA GLN A 273 7.51 6.46 130.71
C GLN A 273 6.63 6.98 131.84
N GLU A 274 5.32 7.09 131.62
CA GLU A 274 4.35 7.48 132.65
C GLU A 274 4.39 6.50 133.84
N VAL A 275 4.43 5.19 133.59
CA VAL A 275 4.58 4.18 134.65
C VAL A 275 5.90 4.32 135.40
N LEU A 276 7.00 4.62 134.71
CA LEU A 276 8.30 4.85 135.34
C LEU A 276 8.32 6.14 136.19
N ASP A 277 7.69 7.20 135.71
CA ASP A 277 7.59 8.47 136.44
C ASP A 277 6.67 8.35 137.66
N ASP A 278 5.56 7.61 137.55
CA ASP A 278 4.69 7.27 138.69
C ASP A 278 5.41 6.39 139.73
N ALA A 279 6.18 5.40 139.27
CA ALA A 279 7.01 4.58 140.14
C ALA A 279 8.12 5.40 140.83
N ARG A 280 8.71 6.39 140.14
CA ARG A 280 9.69 7.32 140.72
C ARG A 280 9.05 8.23 141.76
N ALA A 281 7.89 8.81 141.46
CA ALA A 281 7.14 9.64 142.41
C ALA A 281 6.75 8.82 143.66
N THR A 282 6.30 7.59 143.47
CA THR A 282 5.99 6.66 144.56
C THR A 282 7.25 6.33 145.38
N ALA A 283 8.38 6.08 144.74
CA ALA A 283 9.64 5.82 145.43
C ALA A 283 10.15 7.04 146.20
N GLU A 284 10.01 8.26 145.67
CA GLU A 284 10.30 9.51 146.38
C GLU A 284 9.37 9.70 147.57
N GLN A 285 8.07 9.51 147.40
CA GLN A 285 7.10 9.57 148.48
C GLN A 285 7.42 8.56 149.59
N LEU A 286 7.81 7.33 149.25
CA LEU A 286 8.24 6.32 150.21
C LEU A 286 9.55 6.72 150.91
N ARG A 287 10.52 7.34 150.21
CA ARG A 287 11.73 7.88 150.85
C ARG A 287 11.42 9.01 151.82
N ASP A 288 10.54 9.94 151.46
CA ASP A 288 10.12 11.03 152.33
C ASP A 288 9.37 10.52 153.56
N GLN A 289 8.47 9.54 153.37
CA GLN A 289 7.80 8.84 154.47
C GLN A 289 8.81 8.14 155.39
N TYR A 290 9.82 7.47 154.82
CA TYR A 290 10.88 6.81 155.58
C TYR A 290 11.76 7.82 156.34
N ALA A 291 12.13 8.95 155.72
CA ALA A 291 12.88 10.02 156.35
C ALA A 291 12.09 10.67 157.49
N SER A 292 10.79 10.94 157.26
CA SER A 292 9.85 11.43 158.28
C SER A 292 9.72 10.47 159.46
N ALA A 293 9.56 9.17 159.19
CA ALA A 293 9.50 8.12 160.19
C ALA A 293 10.81 8.01 160.98
N THR A 294 11.96 8.16 160.32
CA THR A 294 13.27 8.15 160.96
C THR A 294 13.45 9.37 161.86
N ALA A 295 13.11 10.56 161.39
CA ALA A 295 13.18 11.81 162.16
C ALA A 295 12.20 11.83 163.35
N THR A 296 11.03 11.18 163.24
CA THR A 296 10.11 10.99 164.38
C THR A 296 10.64 9.97 165.37
N ALA A 297 11.25 8.87 164.91
CA ALA A 297 11.92 7.91 165.78
C ALA A 297 13.14 8.53 166.51
N GLU A 298 13.92 9.37 165.84
CA GLU A 298 15.03 10.11 166.45
C GLU A 298 14.54 11.11 167.49
N ARG A 299 13.50 11.90 167.19
CA ARG A 299 12.84 12.77 168.18
C ARG A 299 12.34 11.99 169.39
N ALA A 300 11.67 10.87 169.17
CA ALA A 300 11.20 10.01 170.26
C ALA A 300 12.36 9.44 171.10
N ARG A 301 13.50 9.08 170.48
CA ARG A 301 14.71 8.64 171.20
C ARG A 301 15.36 9.77 171.98
N GLU A 302 15.38 10.99 171.44
CA GLU A 302 15.92 12.17 172.11
C GLU A 302 15.03 12.56 173.31
N GLU A 303 13.71 12.56 173.12
CA GLU A 303 12.73 12.73 174.19
C GLU A 303 12.91 11.66 175.28
N HIS A 304 13.10 10.39 174.89
CA HIS A 304 13.35 9.32 175.85
C HIS A 304 14.69 9.48 176.60
N ARG A 305 15.75 10.00 175.94
CA ARG A 305 17.02 10.35 176.59
C ARG A 305 16.88 11.54 177.54
N SER A 306 16.14 12.56 177.13
CA SER A 306 15.82 13.73 177.96
C SER A 306 15.04 13.33 179.20
N LEU A 307 13.98 12.53 179.04
CA LEU A 307 13.18 11.98 180.14
C LEU A 307 14.03 11.10 181.07
N ALA A 308 14.92 10.24 180.52
CA ALA A 308 15.83 9.44 181.35
C ALA A 308 16.79 10.33 182.17
N THR A 309 17.31 11.40 181.57
CA THR A 309 18.19 12.37 182.26
C THR A 309 17.44 13.12 183.35
N GLN A 310 16.21 13.57 183.08
CA GLN A 310 15.34 14.21 184.08
C GLN A 310 15.03 13.26 185.25
N LEU A 311 14.83 11.97 184.97
CA LEU A 311 14.54 10.96 185.99
C LEU A 311 15.77 10.68 186.87
N ASP A 312 16.97 10.65 186.29
CA ASP A 312 18.22 10.55 187.05
C ASP A 312 18.52 11.82 187.86
N GLN A 313 18.19 13.01 187.32
CA GLN A 313 18.31 14.25 188.07
C GLN A 313 17.34 14.29 189.27
N ALA A 314 16.07 13.92 189.07
CA ALA A 314 15.11 13.81 190.16
C ALA A 314 15.53 12.77 191.22
N ARG A 315 16.20 11.69 190.82
CA ARG A 315 16.79 10.71 191.75
C ARG A 315 17.93 11.33 192.56
N ARG A 316 18.83 12.08 191.92
CA ARG A 316 19.92 12.79 192.62
C ARG A 316 19.39 13.83 193.59
N GLU A 317 18.44 14.66 193.17
CA GLU A 317 17.79 15.65 194.04
C GLU A 317 17.12 14.99 195.25
N ARG A 318 16.47 13.84 195.07
CA ARG A 318 15.92 13.04 196.16
C ARG A 318 17.01 12.49 197.09
N ASP A 319 18.12 12.01 196.54
CA ASP A 319 19.23 11.44 197.32
C ASP A 319 19.97 12.54 198.11
N ASP A 320 20.12 13.74 197.53
CA ASP A 320 20.67 14.93 198.18
C ASP A 320 19.76 15.41 199.33
N GLN A 321 18.45 15.45 199.11
CA GLN A 321 17.46 15.75 200.17
C GLN A 321 17.46 14.71 201.31
N ALA A 322 17.70 13.44 200.97
CA ALA A 322 17.83 12.38 201.97
C ALA A 322 19.13 12.53 202.80
N ALA A 323 20.23 12.96 202.17
CA ALA A 323 21.50 13.25 202.84
C ALA A 323 21.40 14.49 203.74
N GLU A 324 20.71 15.54 203.30
CA GLU A 324 20.48 16.77 204.07
C GLU A 324 19.64 16.51 205.34
N LEU A 325 18.60 15.67 205.23
CA LEU A 325 17.80 15.20 206.37
C LEU A 325 18.60 14.34 207.36
N ALA A 326 19.62 13.62 206.90
CA ALA A 326 20.50 12.84 207.76
C ALA A 326 21.48 13.72 208.54
N GLN A 327 22.02 14.77 207.91
CA GLN A 327 22.92 15.74 208.56
C GLN A 327 22.22 16.56 209.66
N LEU A 328 20.97 16.99 209.42
CA LEU A 328 20.19 17.75 210.41
C LEU A 328 19.82 16.94 211.67
N ARG A 329 19.75 15.61 211.57
CA ARG A 329 19.48 14.72 212.72
C ARG A 329 20.73 14.41 213.56
N ALA A 330 21.92 14.46 212.98
CA ALA A 330 23.17 14.25 213.71
C ALA A 330 23.58 15.46 214.58
N ALA A 331 23.13 16.67 214.23
CA ALA A 331 23.48 17.90 214.96
C ALA A 331 22.71 18.11 216.27
N THR A 332 21.68 17.31 216.56
CA THR A 332 20.76 17.54 217.70
C THR A 332 20.97 16.62 218.91
N THR A 333 21.98 15.74 218.90
CA THR A 333 22.13 14.67 219.92
C THR A 333 23.37 14.75 220.83
N ASP A 334 24.17 15.82 220.81
CA ASP A 334 25.51 15.80 221.47
C ASP A 334 25.85 16.96 222.43
N VAL A 335 24.89 17.66 223.06
CA VAL A 335 25.21 18.70 224.08
C VAL A 335 24.20 18.75 225.23
N ALA A 336 24.28 17.75 226.12
CA ALA A 336 23.68 17.76 227.46
C ALA A 336 24.58 17.01 228.47
N ASP A 337 25.75 17.57 228.79
CA ASP A 337 26.35 17.49 230.13
C ASP A 337 27.60 18.38 230.25
N GLY A 338 27.64 19.26 231.25
CA GLY A 338 28.90 19.87 231.74
C GLY A 338 29.01 21.39 231.83
N ASP A 339 28.38 21.95 232.88
CA ASP A 339 28.95 22.99 233.77
C ASP A 339 28.64 24.51 233.60
N THR A 340 28.33 25.10 234.75
CA THR A 340 27.89 26.46 235.15
C THR A 340 29.07 27.39 235.52
N PRO A 341 28.91 28.66 236.01
CA PRO A 341 27.88 29.71 235.90
C PRO A 341 28.44 31.16 235.67
N ARG A 342 27.59 32.16 235.31
CA ARG A 342 27.41 33.44 236.08
C ARG A 342 26.41 34.44 235.48
N ARG A 343 25.86 35.22 236.41
CA ARG A 343 24.79 36.24 236.37
C ARG A 343 25.12 37.53 235.61
N MET A 344 24.09 38.19 235.05
CA MET A 344 23.68 39.62 235.22
C MET A 344 22.19 39.69 234.82
N HIS A 345 21.18 40.08 235.62
CA HIS A 345 20.84 41.18 236.54
C HIS A 345 20.07 42.35 235.84
N PRO A 346 18.97 42.88 236.43
CA PRO A 346 17.80 43.36 235.71
C PRO A 346 17.70 44.89 235.55
N GLU A 347 18.82 45.57 235.23
CA GLU A 347 18.79 46.99 234.81
C GLU A 347 18.95 47.19 233.29
N ASP A 348 19.22 46.13 232.51
CA ASP A 348 19.26 46.20 231.03
C ASP A 348 17.88 45.97 230.37
N LEU A 349 16.83 46.20 231.17
CA LEU A 349 15.41 46.24 230.82
C LEU A 349 14.96 47.65 230.33
N ALA A 350 15.89 48.54 229.93
CA ALA A 350 15.51 49.90 229.50
C ALA A 350 16.21 50.44 228.24
N ALA A 351 17.14 49.70 227.61
CA ALA A 351 18.00 50.26 226.54
C ALA A 351 17.70 49.83 225.09
N LEU A 352 16.93 48.76 224.83
CA LEU A 352 16.67 48.29 223.44
C LEU A 352 15.19 48.31 223.01
N THR A 353 14.36 49.02 223.78
CA THR A 353 13.11 49.64 223.31
C THR A 353 13.34 51.01 222.62
N ALA A 354 14.60 51.44 222.45
CA ALA A 354 14.96 52.75 221.89
C ALA A 354 15.77 52.71 220.57
N ALA A 355 16.14 51.54 220.04
CA ALA A 355 16.86 51.44 218.78
C ALA A 355 16.08 50.58 217.76
N MET A 356 15.57 51.26 216.73
CA MET A 356 15.08 50.71 215.45
C MET A 356 13.59 50.30 215.40
N ARG A 357 12.65 51.13 215.88
CA ARG A 357 12.01 52.15 215.02
C ARG A 357 13.02 53.02 214.24
N GLY A 358 12.98 52.88 212.91
CA GLY A 358 13.74 53.65 211.91
C GLY A 358 13.86 52.80 210.64
N GLN A 359 12.78 52.61 209.87
CA GLN A 359 12.44 53.36 208.64
C GLN A 359 13.52 53.30 207.54
N PRO A 360 13.17 53.16 206.25
CA PRO A 360 11.84 53.16 205.62
C PRO A 360 11.39 51.81 205.03
#